data_AF-A0A527XLJ4-F1
#
_entry.id   AF-A0A527XLJ4-F1
#
_cell.length_a   1.000
_cell.length_b   1.000
_cell.length_c   1.000
_cell.angle_alpha   90.00
_cell.angle_beta   90.00
_cell.angle_gamma   90.00
#
_symmetry.space_group_name_H-M   'P 1'
#
loop_
_entity.id
_entity.type
_entity.pdbx_description
1 polymer ?
#
loop_
_entity_poly.entity_id
_entity_poly.type
_entity_poly.pdbx_seq_one_letter_code
_entity_poly.pdbx_strand_id
1 'polypeptide(L)' 'MTAPGDLMQALFLRLKTDASLSALLGGAGLLEQASDKAAFPHVTYG' A
#
# COMPACT_ATOMS: atom_id res chain seq x y z
N MET A 1 13.21 -19.39 -6.13
CA MET A 1 13.93 -18.12 -6.39
C MET A 1 12.85 -17.05 -6.45
N THR A 2 12.77 -16.16 -5.46
CA THR A 2 11.77 -15.08 -5.44
C THR A 2 12.19 -14.03 -6.45
N ALA A 3 11.29 -13.70 -7.38
CA ALA A 3 11.52 -12.61 -8.31
C ALA A 3 11.53 -11.27 -7.55
N PRO A 4 12.22 -10.23 -8.04
CA PRO A 4 12.19 -8.90 -7.41
C PRO A 4 10.76 -8.37 -7.20
N GLY A 5 9.83 -8.71 -8.09
CA GLY A 5 8.42 -8.37 -7.97
C GLY A 5 7.72 -9.02 -6.76
N ASP A 6 8.11 -10.24 -6.40
CA ASP A 6 7.55 -10.94 -5.25
C ASP A 6 7.91 -10.25 -3.93
N LEU A 7 9.12 -9.66 -3.86
CA LEU A 7 9.54 -8.91 -2.68
C LEU A 7 8.74 -7.62 -2.53
N MET A 8 8.57 -6.86 -3.62
CA MET A 8 7.75 -5.65 -3.60
C MET A 8 6.30 -5.95 -3.19
N GLN A 9 5.72 -7.02 -3.73
CA GLN A 9 4.36 -7.44 -3.38
C GLN A 9 4.25 -7.88 -1.91
N ALA A 10 5.24 -8.60 -1.39
CA ALA A 10 5.28 -8.99 0.02
C ALA A 10 5.39 -7.78 0.96
N LEU A 11 6.18 -6.77 0.58
CA LEU A 11 6.29 -5.52 1.33
C LEU A 11 4.99 -4.73 1.31
N PHE A 12 4.33 -4.63 0.15
CA PHE A 12 3.03 -3.97 0.05
C PHE A 12 1.97 -4.65 0.93
N LEU A 13 1.89 -5.98 0.87
CA LEU A 13 0.97 -6.75 1.72
C LEU A 13 1.23 -6.51 3.21
N ARG A 14 2.50 -6.41 3.61
CA ARG A 14 2.88 -6.12 5.00
C ARG A 14 2.49 -4.71 5.43
N LEU A 15 2.64 -3.71 4.56
CA LEU A 15 2.23 -2.34 4.84
C LEU A 15 0.70 -2.22 4.92
N LYS A 16 -0.03 -2.98 4.10
CA LYS A 16 -1.50 -2.97 4.09
C LYS A 16 -2.10 -3.52 5.38
N THR A 17 -1.40 -4.43 6.06
CA THR A 17 -1.84 -5.01 7.34
C THR A 17 -1.35 -4.23 8.55
N ASP A 18 -0.56 -3.16 8.36
CA ASP A 18 -0.07 -2.33 9.45
C ASP A 18 -1.17 -1.40 9.98
N ALA A 19 -1.50 -1.57 11.27
CA ALA A 19 -2.60 -0.84 11.91
C ALA A 19 -2.29 0.65 12.07
N SER A 20 -1.03 1.02 12.31
CA SER A 20 -0.62 2.42 12.48
C SER A 20 -0.70 3.16 11.16
N LEU A 21 -0.22 2.56 10.08
CA LEU A 21 -0.29 3.11 8.74
C LEU A 21 -1.74 3.19 8.25
N SER A 22 -2.54 2.15 8.49
CA SER A 22 -3.97 2.16 8.16
C SER A 22 -4.71 3.29 8.90
N ALA A 23 -4.43 3.50 10.19
CA ALA A 23 -5.03 4.59 10.96
C ALA A 23 -4.62 5.98 10.46
N LEU A 24 -3.35 6.18 10.09
CA LEU A 24 -2.86 7.44 9.52
C LEU A 24 -3.52 7.76 8.17
N LEU A 25 -3.84 6.72 7.39
CA LEU A 25 -4.40 6.81 6.04
C LEU A 25 -5.94 6.70 6.02
N GLY A 26 -6.60 6.76 7.17
CA GLY A 26 -8.08 6.70 7.24
C GLY A 26 -8.67 5.34 6.83
N GLY A 27 -7.91 4.26 6.96
CA GLY A 27 -8.35 2.88 6.75
C GLY A 27 -8.15 2.32 5.34
N ALA A 28 -7.94 3.16 4.32
CA ALA A 28 -7.94 2.71 2.91
C ALA A 28 -6.88 3.36 2.01
N GLY A 29 -5.97 4.19 2.54
CA GLY A 29 -5.05 4.95 1.68
C GLY A 29 -3.84 4.19 1.12
N LEU A 30 -3.69 2.87 1.27
CA LEU A 30 -2.58 2.14 0.64
C LEU A 30 -3.03 1.50 -0.68
N LEU A 31 -2.48 1.94 -1.81
CA LEU A 31 -2.92 1.55 -3.15
C LEU A 31 -1.76 0.99 -3.99
N GLU A 32 -2.04 0.01 -4.85
CA GLU A 32 -1.04 -0.52 -5.80
C GLU A 32 -0.75 0.47 -6.94
N GLN A 33 -1.72 1.32 -7.25
CA GLN A 33 -1.60 2.33 -8.31
C GLN A 33 -2.42 3.55 -7.94
N ALA A 34 -1.94 4.74 -8.30
CA ALA A 34 -2.67 5.97 -8.06
C ALA A 34 -3.99 5.92 -8.85
N SER A 35 -5.10 6.09 -8.14
CA SER A 35 -6.42 6.19 -8.75
C SER A 35 -6.90 7.63 -8.64
N ASP A 36 -7.45 8.15 -9.73
CA ASP A 36 -8.05 9.50 -9.78
C ASP A 36 -9.16 9.70 -8.73
N LYS A 37 -9.73 8.59 -8.25
CA LYS A 37 -10.79 8.56 -7.22
C LYS A 37 -10.27 8.22 -5.82
N ALA A 38 -8.96 8.08 -5.62
CA ALA A 38 -8.40 7.79 -4.32
C ALA A 38 -8.60 8.97 -3.37
N ALA A 39 -9.22 8.72 -2.22
CA ALA A 39 -9.35 9.72 -1.17
C ALA A 39 -7.96 10.05 -0.60
N PHE A 40 -7.67 11.35 -0.43
CA PHE A 40 -6.45 11.80 0.23
C PHE A 40 -6.59 11.70 1.76
N PRO A 41 -5.54 11.30 2.51
CA PRO A 41 -4.18 10.92 2.06
C PRO A 41 -4.08 9.46 1.57
N HIS A 42 -3.30 9.24 0.49
CA HIS A 42 -2.98 7.90 0.01
C HIS A 42 -1.49 7.75 -0.34
N VAL A 43 -1.02 6.50 -0.36
CA VAL A 43 0.35 6.07 -0.65
C VAL A 43 0.29 4.97 -1.69
N THR A 44 1.12 5.10 -2.72
CA THR A 44 1.33 4.08 -3.75
C THR A 44 2.74 3.54 -3.69
N TYR A 45 2.95 2.30 -4.10
CA TYR A 45 4.29 1.72 -4.28
C TYR A 45 4.57 1.46 -5.76
N GLY A 46 5.84 1.54 -6.14
CA GLY A 46 6.34 1.39 -7.50
C GLY A 46 7.85 1.53 -7.52
#